data_AF-A0A0Q9TYA0-F1
#
_entry.id   AF-A0A0Q9TYA0-F1
#
_cell.length_a   1.000
_cell.length_b   1.000
_cell.length_c   1.000
_cell.angle_alpha   90.00
_cell.angle_beta   90.00
_cell.angle_gamma   90.00
#
_symmetry.space_group_name_H-M   'P 1'
#
loop_
_entity.id
_entity.type
_entity.pdbx_description
1 polymer ?
#
loop_
_entity_poly.entity_id
_entity_poly.type
_entity_poly.pdbx_seq_one_letter_code
_entity_poly.pdbx_strand_id
1 'polypeptide(L)' 'MSTTPRPDSAALTPRNVSALLQDTTPWLSCDECFERMDSYAEALVHDPTYRDKAMAAHLRGCAACDEEAESLLRLLDGG' A
#
# COMPACT_ATOMS: atom_id res chain seq x y z
N MET A 1 31.06 -8.32 20.40
CA MET A 1 30.81 -7.01 19.79
C MET A 1 30.68 -7.23 18.31
N SER A 2 29.47 -7.11 17.77
CA SER A 2 29.21 -7.37 16.34
C SER A 2 29.39 -6.06 15.57
N THR A 3 30.46 -5.97 14.78
CA THR A 3 30.72 -4.83 13.91
C THR A 3 29.96 -5.06 12.61
N THR A 4 28.76 -4.50 12.47
CA THR A 4 28.03 -4.50 11.19
C THR A 4 28.78 -3.61 10.20
N PRO A 5 29.25 -4.12 9.06
CA PRO A 5 29.88 -3.29 8.03
C PRO A 5 28.90 -2.20 7.57
N ARG A 6 29.33 -0.93 7.60
CA ARG A 6 28.53 0.18 7.08
C ARG A 6 28.55 0.09 5.55
N PRO A 7 27.38 0.03 4.87
CA PRO A 7 27.36 0.00 3.41
C PRO A 7 28.02 1.27 2.86
N ASP A 8 28.89 1.08 1.87
CA ASP A 8 29.50 2.18 1.13
C ASP A 8 28.39 3.05 0.54
N SER A 9 28.25 4.26 1.07
CA SER A 9 27.21 5.23 0.66
C SER A 9 27.42 5.75 -0.77
N ALA A 10 28.46 5.28 -1.47
CA ALA A 10 29.00 5.82 -2.70
C ALA A 10 28.29 5.42 -4.00
N ALA A 11 27.12 4.76 -3.97
CA ALA A 11 26.41 4.49 -5.23
C ALA A 11 24.88 4.36 -5.10
N LEU A 12 24.22 5.28 -4.40
CA LEU A 12 22.80 5.54 -4.68
C LEU A 12 22.68 6.20 -6.06
N THR A 13 22.69 5.40 -7.11
CA THR A 13 22.42 5.91 -8.47
C THR A 13 21.00 6.47 -8.53
N PRO A 14 20.72 7.47 -9.39
CA PRO A 14 19.37 8.00 -9.55
C PRO A 14 18.32 6.91 -9.82
N ARG A 15 18.69 5.88 -10.59
CA ARG A 15 17.84 4.72 -10.87
C ARG A 15 17.49 3.94 -9.60
N ASN A 16 18.47 3.69 -8.73
CA ASN A 16 18.24 2.97 -7.47
C ASN A 16 17.39 3.79 -6.51
N VAL A 17 17.58 5.12 -6.47
CA VAL A 17 16.73 6.03 -5.68
C VAL A 17 15.31 6.01 -6.20
N SER A 18 15.09 6.12 -7.51
CA SER A 18 13.75 6.04 -8.11
C SER A 18 13.05 4.71 -7.83
N ALA A 19 13.79 3.59 -7.72
CA ALA A 19 13.21 2.29 -7.38
C ALA A 19 12.76 2.19 -5.90
N LEU A 20 13.23 3.08 -5.03
CA LEU A 20 12.82 3.16 -3.62
C LEU A 20 11.67 4.14 -3.39
N LEU A 21 11.34 4.97 -4.37
CA LEU A 21 10.23 5.91 -4.29
C LEU A 21 8.98 5.26 -4.86
N GLN A 22 7.85 5.47 -4.19
CA GLN A 22 6.53 5.12 -4.73
C GLN A 22 5.72 6.39 -4.94
N ASP A 23 5.00 6.43 -6.06
CA ASP A 23 4.01 7.47 -6.30
C ASP A 23 2.74 7.13 -5.50
N THR A 24 2.52 7.91 -4.45
CA THR A 24 1.37 7.82 -3.57
C THR A 24 0.29 8.84 -3.92
N THR A 25 0.29 9.38 -5.13
CA THR A 25 -0.72 10.34 -5.60
C THR A 25 -1.91 9.62 -6.25
N PRO A 26 -3.18 9.97 -5.90
CA PRO A 26 -3.59 10.94 -4.88
C PRO A 26 -3.29 10.48 -3.46
N TRP A 27 -2.80 11.41 -2.64
CA TRP A 27 -2.42 11.11 -1.26
C TRP A 27 -3.64 10.80 -0.39
N LEU A 28 -3.49 9.80 0.47
CA LEU A 28 -4.47 9.35 1.46
C LEU A 28 -3.70 8.94 2.73
N SER A 29 -4.15 9.38 3.90
CA SER A 29 -3.53 9.01 5.18
C SER A 29 -3.93 7.59 5.59
N CYS A 30 -3.15 6.96 6.49
CA CYS A 30 -3.53 5.66 7.05
C CYS A 30 -4.85 5.73 7.84
N ASP A 31 -5.09 6.82 8.57
CA ASP A 31 -6.33 7.00 9.34
C ASP A 31 -7.55 7.08 8.41
N GLU A 32 -7.46 7.86 7.33
CA GLU A 32 -8.55 7.98 6.35
C GLU A 32 -8.74 6.67 5.57
N CYS A 33 -7.66 5.94 5.28
CA CYS A 33 -7.73 4.59 4.71
C CYS A 33 -8.50 3.64 5.63
N PHE A 34 -8.19 3.64 6.93
CA PHE A 34 -8.84 2.78 7.92
C PHE A 34 -10.34 3.08 8.05
N GLU A 35 -10.70 4.37 8.13
CA GLU A 35 -12.11 4.81 8.18
C GLU A 35 -12.93 4.38 6.95
N ARG A 36 -12.29 4.22 5.80
CA ARG A 36 -12.92 3.90 4.52
C ARG A 36 -12.81 2.42 4.12
N MET A 37 -12.09 1.61 4.88
CA MET A 37 -11.67 0.26 4.48
C MET A 37 -12.85 -0.66 4.19
N ASP A 38 -13.84 -0.68 5.09
CA ASP A 38 -15.03 -1.52 4.95
C ASP A 38 -15.81 -1.18 3.68
N SER A 39 -16.15 0.11 3.51
CA SER A 39 -16.89 0.59 2.33
C SER A 39 -16.11 0.36 1.03
N TYR A 40 -14.79 0.47 1.06
CA TYR A 40 -13.93 0.16 -0.09
C TYR A 40 -14.00 -1.32 -0.47
N ALA A 41 -13.89 -2.23 0.50
CA ALA A 41 -13.93 -3.67 0.25
C ALA A 41 -15.31 -4.13 -0.23
N GLU A 42 -16.38 -3.65 0.42
CA GLU A 42 -17.76 -3.92 -0.02
C GLU A 42 -18.03 -3.43 -1.45
N ALA A 43 -17.56 -2.23 -1.79
CA ALA A 43 -17.72 -1.67 -3.13
C ALA A 43 -17.00 -2.51 -4.19
N LEU A 44 -15.79 -3.03 -3.89
CA LEU A 44 -15.04 -3.89 -4.80
C LEU A 44 -15.72 -5.26 -5.02
N VAL A 45 -16.26 -5.86 -3.96
CA VAL A 45 -16.96 -7.15 -4.05
C VAL A 45 -18.25 -7.01 -4.86
N HIS A 46 -18.99 -5.92 -4.64
CA HIS A 46 -20.22 -5.63 -5.38
C HIS A 46 -19.96 -5.24 -6.84
N ASP A 47 -18.92 -4.44 -7.10
CA ASP A 47 -18.53 -3.97 -8.43
C ASP A 47 -17.01 -4.13 -8.65
N PRO A 48 -16.56 -5.18 -9.35
CA PRO A 48 -15.14 -5.37 -9.69
C PRO A 48 -14.55 -4.25 -10.57
N THR A 49 -15.39 -3.40 -11.15
CA THR A 49 -14.97 -2.23 -11.94
C THR A 49 -14.86 -0.97 -11.10
N TYR A 50 -15.23 -1.00 -9.82
CA TYR A 50 -15.05 0.10 -8.87
C TYR A 50 -13.58 0.54 -8.82
N ARG A 51 -13.35 1.86 -8.80
CA ARG A 51 -12.01 2.45 -8.78
C ARG A 51 -11.95 3.59 -7.78
N ASP A 52 -11.11 3.40 -6.77
CA ASP A 52 -10.71 4.44 -5.84
C ASP A 52 -9.20 4.68 -5.99
N LYS A 53 -8.84 5.76 -6.71
CA LYS A 53 -7.44 6.03 -7.04
C LYS A 53 -6.59 6.33 -5.80
N ALA A 54 -7.18 6.98 -4.80
CA ALA A 54 -6.48 7.37 -3.57
C ALA A 54 -6.24 6.13 -2.69
N MET A 55 -7.27 5.29 -2.51
CA MET A 55 -7.12 4.02 -1.78
C MET A 55 -6.12 3.11 -2.48
N ALA A 56 -6.22 2.94 -3.80
CA ALA A 56 -5.29 2.10 -4.56
C ALA A 56 -3.84 2.62 -4.51
N ALA A 57 -3.62 3.94 -4.46
CA ALA A 57 -2.29 4.51 -4.27
C ALA A 57 -1.74 4.23 -2.87
N HIS A 58 -2.60 4.33 -1.84
CA HIS A 58 -2.24 4.05 -0.46
C HIS A 58 -1.89 2.58 -0.21
N LEU A 59 -2.72 1.64 -0.67
CA LEU A 59 -2.50 0.21 -0.46
C LEU A 59 -1.19 -0.27 -1.12
N ARG A 60 -0.84 0.27 -2.30
CA ARG A 60 0.49 0.01 -2.89
C ARG A 60 1.66 0.53 -2.05
N GLY A 61 1.44 1.57 -1.25
CA GLY A 61 2.46 2.25 -0.44
C GLY A 61 2.51 1.83 1.03
N CYS A 62 1.49 1.14 1.54
CA CYS A 62 1.36 0.74 2.93
C CYS A 62 1.02 -0.75 3.02
N ALA A 63 2.04 -1.59 3.23
CA ALA A 63 1.88 -3.05 3.31
C ALA A 63 0.85 -3.47 4.36
N ALA A 64 0.84 -2.82 5.54
CA ALA A 64 -0.12 -3.16 6.58
C ALA A 64 -1.58 -2.95 6.12
N CYS A 65 -1.89 -1.82 5.49
CA CYS A 65 -3.24 -1.57 5.00
C CYS A 65 -3.62 -2.48 3.83
N ASP A 66 -2.66 -2.86 2.97
CA ASP A 66 -2.84 -3.81 1.87
C ASP A 66 -3.22 -5.20 2.40
N GLU A 67 -2.47 -5.72 3.38
CA GLU A 67 -2.72 -7.02 4.01
C GLU A 67 -4.10 -7.07 4.69
N GLU A 68 -4.51 -5.98 5.34
CA GLU A 68 -5.85 -5.86 5.95
C GLU A 68 -6.95 -5.84 4.88
N ALA A 69 -6.77 -5.06 3.81
CA ALA A 69 -7.74 -5.00 2.71
C ALA A 69 -7.90 -6.36 2.01
N GLU A 70 -6.81 -7.08 1.73
CA GLU A 70 -6.85 -8.42 1.17
C GLU A 70 -7.54 -9.42 2.10
N SER A 71 -7.31 -9.31 3.41
CA SER A 71 -7.95 -10.17 4.42
C SER A 71 -9.46 -9.94 4.47
N LEU A 72 -9.89 -8.68 4.42
CA LEU A 72 -11.30 -8.32 4.39
C LEU A 72 -11.98 -8.77 3.09
N LEU A 73 -11.34 -8.57 1.93
CA LEU A 73 -11.86 -9.04 0.65
C LEU A 73 -12.07 -10.56 0.64
N ARG A 74 -11.07 -11.34 1.12
CA ARG A 74 -11.20 -12.80 1.27
C ARG A 74 -12.36 -13.21 2.16
N LEU A 75 -12.61 -12.46 3.24
CA LEU A 75 -13.72 -12.71 4.14
C LEU A 75 -15.08 -12.46 3.46
N LEU A 76 -15.18 -11.37 2.68
CA LEU A 76 -16.41 -10.98 1.99
C LEU A 76 -16.73 -11.86 0.77
N ASP A 77 -15.71 -12.39 0.08
CA ASP A 77 -15.87 -13.31 -1.06
C ASP A 77 -16.24 -14.75 -0.64
N GLY A 78 -16.37 -15.01 0.67
CA GLY A 78 -17.02 -16.21 1.21
C GLY A 78 -16.10 -17.34 1.66
N GLY A 79 -14.77 -17.19 1.59
CA GLY A 79 -13.80 -18.19 2.06
C GLY A 79 -13.70 -19.46 1.22
#